data_AF-A0A3D2MNM5-F1
#
_entry.id   AF-A0A3D2MNM5-F1
#
_cell.length_a   1.000
_cell.length_b   1.000
_cell.length_c   1.000
_cell.angle_alpha   90.00
_cell.angle_beta   90.00
_cell.angle_gamma   90.00
#
_symmetry.space_group_name_H-M   'P 1'
#
loop_
_entity.id
_entity.type
_entity.pdbx_description
1 polymer ?
#
loop_
_entity_poly.entity_id
_entity_poly.type
_entity_poly.pdbx_seq_one_letter_code
_entity_poly.pdbx_strand_id
1 'polypeptide(L)'
;MKQQRETASEVGNEGVSTHFLYPAIRIYTCGEFALERLIPSSVSPVDLPQYKPVPRGEWSHRGPAITMLKVLLCSDDRRASRDMLIEEIWPGKRGSAITVSYTHLTLPTILLV
;
A
#
# COMPACT_ATOMS: atom_id res chain seq x y z
N MET A 1 -63.59 3.88 13.76
CA MET A 1 -62.87 4.72 12.77
C MET A 1 -61.59 5.23 13.43
N LYS A 2 -60.45 5.15 12.69
CA LYS A 2 -59.08 5.63 13.00
C LYS A 2 -58.40 4.90 14.18
N GLN A 3 -57.54 3.90 14.00
CA GLN A 3 -56.31 3.75 13.21
C GLN A 3 -55.25 4.81 13.51
N GLN A 4 -54.24 4.42 14.27
CA GLN A 4 -52.85 4.85 14.08
C GLN A 4 -51.91 3.78 14.67
N ARG A 5 -51.37 2.97 13.76
CA ARG A 5 -50.06 2.31 13.91
C ARG A 5 -49.04 3.41 13.67
N GLU A 6 -48.00 3.49 14.49
CA GLU A 6 -46.72 3.98 14.01
C GLU A 6 -45.60 3.20 14.68
N THR A 7 -44.97 2.39 13.83
CA THR A 7 -43.82 1.53 14.04
C THR A 7 -42.57 2.38 14.21
N ALA A 8 -41.91 2.30 15.36
CA ALA A 8 -40.51 2.72 15.47
C ALA A 8 -39.66 1.66 14.76
N SER A 9 -39.38 1.92 13.48
CA SER A 9 -38.48 1.14 12.65
C SER A 9 -37.07 1.25 13.21
N GLU A 10 -36.43 0.11 13.45
CA GLU A 10 -34.99 -0.05 13.54
C GLU A 10 -34.31 0.78 12.45
N VAL A 11 -33.50 1.76 12.84
CA VAL A 11 -32.44 2.27 11.98
C VAL A 11 -31.22 1.44 12.31
N GLY A 12 -31.05 0.36 11.55
CA GLY A 12 -29.78 -0.33 11.43
C GLY A 12 -28.74 0.69 11.00
N ASN A 13 -27.87 1.06 11.94
CA ASN A 13 -26.74 1.93 11.67
C ASN A 13 -25.64 1.10 10.98
N GLU A 14 -25.92 0.69 9.74
CA GLU A 14 -24.90 0.17 8.85
C GLU A 14 -24.11 1.38 8.35
N GLY A 15 -23.06 1.74 9.09
CA GLY A 15 -22.05 2.68 8.64
C GLY A 15 -21.52 2.19 7.30
N VAL A 16 -22.00 2.81 6.21
CA VAL A 16 -21.52 2.55 4.86
C VAL A 16 -20.01 2.74 4.89
N SER A 17 -19.28 1.62 4.80
CA SER A 17 -17.84 1.62 4.78
C SER A 17 -17.39 2.31 3.49
N THR A 18 -17.13 3.61 3.59
CA THR A 18 -16.59 4.45 2.51
C THR A 18 -15.24 3.96 1.99
N HIS A 19 -14.64 2.95 2.65
CA HIS A 19 -13.42 2.25 2.24
C HIS A 19 -13.48 1.64 0.83
N PHE A 20 -14.66 1.37 0.26
CA PHE A 20 -14.76 0.73 -1.06
C PHE A 20 -14.88 1.71 -2.23
N LEU A 21 -15.23 2.99 -2.00
CA LEU A 21 -15.49 3.93 -3.10
C LEU A 21 -14.24 4.64 -3.61
N TYR A 22 -13.20 4.76 -2.78
CA TYR A 22 -12.01 5.54 -3.10
C TYR A 22 -10.73 4.81 -2.69
N PRO A 23 -9.66 4.87 -3.50
CA PRO A 23 -8.40 4.22 -3.16
C PRO A 23 -7.79 4.85 -1.91
N ALA A 24 -7.28 4.01 -1.00
CA ALA A 24 -6.64 4.49 0.23
C ALA A 24 -5.35 5.29 -0.05
N ILE A 25 -4.65 4.99 -1.15
CA ILE A 25 -3.40 5.63 -1.56
C ILE A 25 -3.51 6.03 -3.04
N ARG A 26 -3.08 7.25 -3.36
CA ARG A 26 -2.82 7.70 -4.73
C ARG A 26 -1.33 7.82 -4.95
N ILE A 27 -0.88 7.40 -6.12
CA ILE A 27 0.53 7.43 -6.51
C ILE A 27 0.64 8.24 -7.80
N TYR A 28 1.53 9.22 -7.78
CA TYR A 28 1.85 10.06 -8.92
C TYR A 28 3.21 9.65 -9.46
N THR A 29 3.27 9.23 -10.72
CA THR A 29 4.50 8.76 -11.39
C THR A 29 5.00 9.71 -12.46
N CYS A 30 4.13 10.55 -13.03
CA CYS A 30 4.50 11.58 -14.00
C CYS A 30 5.09 12.80 -13.28
N GLY A 31 6.41 12.98 -13.38
CA GLY A 31 7.14 14.04 -12.68
C GLY A 31 7.79 13.53 -11.40
N GLU A 32 7.70 14.30 -10.31
CA GLU A 32 8.16 13.81 -9.02
C GLU A 32 7.27 12.69 -8.50
N PHE A 33 7.89 11.59 -8.07
CA PHE A 33 7.17 10.49 -7.43
C PHE A 33 6.60 10.94 -6.08
N ALA A 34 5.27 10.94 -5.98
CA ALA A 34 4.55 11.39 -4.80
C ALA A 34 3.46 10.38 -4.39
N LEU A 35 3.22 10.30 -3.07
CA LEU A 35 2.15 9.52 -2.49
C LEU A 35 1.19 10.46 -1.77
N GLU A 36 -0.10 10.18 -1.89
CA GLU A 36 -1.13 10.78 -1.06
C GLU A 36 -1.95 9.69 -0.38
N ARG A 37 -2.37 9.95 0.86
CA ARG A 37 -3.27 9.07 1.62
C ARG A 37 -4.65 9.69 1.76
N LEU A 38 -5.68 8.86 1.63
CA LEU A 38 -7.06 9.26 1.87
C LEU A 38 -7.20 9.73 3.32
N ILE A 39 -7.80 10.91 3.50
CA ILE A 39 -8.19 11.40 4.82
C ILE A 39 -9.52 10.72 5.15
N PRO A 40 -9.62 10.01 6.29
CA PRO A 40 -10.91 9.47 6.74
C PRO A 40 -11.89 10.62 6.92
N SER A 41 -12.88 10.72 6.02
CA SER A 41 -13.95 11.71 6.14
C SER A 41 -15.04 11.14 7.03
N SER A 42 -15.41 11.88 8.08
CA SER A 42 -16.58 11.58 8.90
C SER A 42 -17.88 12.13 8.31
N VAL A 43 -17.81 12.80 7.15
CA VAL A 43 -18.91 13.61 6.62
C VAL A 43 -19.38 13.05 5.28
N SER A 44 -20.71 12.94 5.19
CA SER A 44 -21.61 12.70 4.06
C SER A 44 -21.00 12.16 2.75
N PRO A 45 -21.60 11.13 2.12
CA PRO A 45 -21.19 10.60 0.81
C PRO A 45 -21.29 11.61 -0.37
N VAL A 46 -21.71 12.85 -0.10
CA VAL A 46 -21.78 13.96 -1.07
C VAL A 46 -20.45 14.70 -1.19
N ASP A 47 -19.58 14.65 -0.19
CA ASP A 47 -18.30 15.36 -0.23
C ASP A 47 -17.24 14.60 -1.05
N LEU A 48 -16.47 15.33 -1.86
CA LEU A 48 -15.35 14.73 -2.60
C LEU A 48 -14.30 14.17 -1.63
N PRO A 49 -13.69 13.01 -1.94
CA PRO A 49 -12.67 12.41 -1.09
C PRO A 49 -11.44 13.32 -1.01
N GLN A 50 -11.01 13.62 0.23
CA GLN A 50 -9.84 14.45 0.48
C GLN A 50 -8.59 13.59 0.67
N TYR A 51 -7.47 14.05 0.14
CA TYR A 51 -6.19 13.35 0.22
C TYR A 51 -5.13 14.28 0.79
N LYS A 52 -4.18 13.70 1.54
CA LYS A 52 -3.03 14.42 2.09
C LYS A 52 -1.73 13.83 1.55
N PRO A 53 -0.76 14.65 1.12
CA PRO A 53 0.58 14.18 0.77
C PRO A 53 1.23 13.42 1.93
N VAL A 54 1.84 12.28 1.62
CA VAL A 54 2.66 11.51 2.57
C VAL A 54 4.08 12.09 2.55
N PRO A 55 4.57 12.70 3.66
CA PRO A 55 5.89 13.29 3.72
C PRO A 55 6.98 12.30 3.36
N ARG A 56 8.01 12.72 2.61
CA ARG A 56 9.13 11.84 2.22
C ARG A 56 9.76 11.13 3.42
N GLY A 57 9.87 11.77 4.58
CA GLY A 57 10.39 11.15 5.80
C GLY A 57 9.59 9.94 6.31
N GLU A 58 8.30 9.81 5.97
CA GLU A 58 7.47 8.67 6.37
C GLU A 58 7.68 7.43 5.48
N TRP A 59 8.32 7.56 4.31
CA TRP A 59 8.54 6.46 3.38
C TRP A 59 9.98 6.36 2.85
N SER A 60 10.85 7.33 3.09
CA SER A 60 12.22 7.36 2.55
C SER A 60 13.10 6.19 3.00
N HIS A 61 12.88 5.65 4.20
CA HIS A 61 13.56 4.43 4.68
C HIS A 61 13.12 3.16 3.94
N ARG A 62 12.12 3.26 3.06
CA ARG A 62 11.63 2.19 2.19
C ARG A 62 12.16 2.31 0.76
N GLY A 63 13.33 2.95 0.57
CA GLY A 63 13.99 3.16 -0.73
C GLY A 63 13.85 1.98 -1.72
N PRO A 64 14.32 0.77 -1.38
CA PRO A 64 14.18 -0.41 -2.23
C PRO A 64 12.72 -0.74 -2.62
N ALA A 65 11.79 -0.66 -1.66
CA ALA A 65 10.39 -0.95 -1.90
C ALA A 65 9.73 0.08 -2.83
N ILE A 66 10.11 1.36 -2.70
CA ILE A 66 9.67 2.42 -3.61
C ILE A 66 10.19 2.18 -5.01
N THR A 67 11.47 1.83 -5.14
CA THR A 67 12.07 1.51 -6.44
C THR A 67 11.34 0.35 -7.10
N MET A 68 11.07 -0.74 -6.37
CA MET A 68 10.26 -1.84 -6.87
C MET A 68 8.85 -1.39 -7.29
N LEU A 69 8.19 -0.59 -6.46
CA LEU A 69 6.85 -0.07 -6.76
C LEU A 69 6.86 0.79 -8.04
N LYS A 70 7.87 1.64 -8.23
CA LYS A 70 8.04 2.42 -9.46
C LYS A 70 8.20 1.53 -10.68
N VAL A 71 9.09 0.53 -10.61
CA VAL A 71 9.30 -0.42 -11.71
C VAL A 71 7.99 -1.11 -12.05
N LEU A 72 7.28 -1.65 -11.06
CA LEU A 72 6.03 -2.37 -11.27
C LEU A 72 4.94 -1.45 -11.83
N LEU A 73 4.83 -0.19 -11.38
CA LEU A 73 3.83 0.74 -11.91
C LEU A 73 4.08 1.12 -13.38
N CYS A 74 5.35 1.11 -13.80
CA CYS A 74 5.74 1.48 -15.16
C CYS A 74 5.96 0.28 -16.10
N SER A 75 5.80 -0.95 -15.61
CA SER A 75 5.97 -2.17 -16.41
C SER A 75 4.64 -2.69 -16.95
N ASP A 76 4.68 -3.35 -18.11
CA ASP A 76 3.51 -4.02 -18.70
C ASP A 76 2.91 -5.03 -17.70
N ASP A 77 1.58 -5.03 -17.59
CA ASP A 77 0.79 -5.82 -16.63
C ASP A 77 1.25 -5.70 -15.16
N ARG A 78 2.06 -4.69 -14.84
CA ARG A 78 2.72 -4.51 -13.55
C ARG A 78 3.58 -5.70 -13.13
N ARG A 79 4.28 -6.31 -14.09
CA ARG A 79 5.17 -7.45 -13.84
C ARG A 79 6.60 -7.08 -14.16
N ALA A 80 7.52 -7.57 -13.34
CA ALA A 80 8.96 -7.46 -13.57
C ALA A 80 9.62 -8.77 -13.16
N SER A 81 10.70 -9.15 -13.85
CA SER A 81 11.48 -10.31 -13.44
C SER A 81 12.23 -10.02 -12.14
N ARG A 82 12.56 -11.07 -11.39
CA ARG A 82 13.39 -10.96 -10.19
C ARG A 82 14.72 -10.24 -10.48
N ASP A 83 15.37 -10.61 -11.58
CA ASP A 83 16.67 -10.05 -11.95
C ASP A 83 16.57 -8.56 -12.31
N MET A 84 15.48 -8.15 -12.97
CA MET A 84 15.21 -6.74 -13.25
C MET A 84 15.02 -5.93 -11.97
N LEU A 85 14.26 -6.46 -11.00
CA LEU A 85 14.09 -5.80 -9.70
C LEU A 85 15.40 -5.71 -8.92
N ILE A 86 16.23 -6.75 -8.94
CA ILE A 86 17.55 -6.76 -8.28
C ILE A 86 18.45 -5.69 -8.89
N GLU A 87 18.52 -5.62 -10.22
CA GLU A 87 19.35 -4.65 -10.91
C GLU A 87 18.92 -3.21 -10.62
N GLU A 88 17.61 -2.93 -10.56
CA GLU A 88 17.12 -1.59 -10.29
C GLU A 88 17.37 -1.15 -8.83
N ILE A 89 17.25 -2.08 -7.87
CA ILE A 89 17.50 -1.77 -6.45
C ILE A 89 19.01 -1.63 -6.17
N TRP A 90 19.85 -2.46 -6.82
CA TRP A 90 21.30 -2.49 -6.63
C TRP A 90 22.04 -2.43 -7.97
N PRO A 91 22.05 -1.27 -8.65
CA PRO A 91 22.69 -1.14 -9.95
C PRO A 91 24.20 -1.43 -9.84
N GLY A 92 24.71 -2.24 -10.78
CA GLY A 92 26.13 -2.58 -10.86
C GLY A 92 26.60 -3.70 -9.92
N LYS A 93 25.72 -4.36 -9.15
CA LYS A 93 26.07 -5.59 -8.39
C LYS A 93 25.93 -6.88 -9.21
N ARG A 94 26.17 -6.84 -10.52
CA ARG A 94 26.29 -8.08 -11.31
C ARG A 94 27.68 -8.67 -11.07
N GLY A 95 27.78 -9.70 -10.22
CA GLY A 95 29.09 -10.34 -10.03
C GLY A 95 29.27 -11.32 -8.87
N SER A 96 28.25 -11.60 -8.07
CA SER A 96 28.19 -12.90 -7.39
C SER A 96 26.79 -13.41 -7.59
N ALA A 97 26.66 -14.57 -8.21
CA ALA A 97 25.40 -15.26 -8.30
C ALA A 97 24.83 -15.29 -6.87
N ILE A 98 23.72 -14.58 -6.63
CA ILE A 98 22.88 -14.80 -5.46
C ILE A 98 22.19 -16.16 -5.72
N THR A 99 23.01 -17.21 -5.73
CA THR A 99 22.60 -18.57 -5.47
C THR A 99 22.15 -18.54 -4.03
N VAL A 100 20.85 -18.32 -3.82
CA VAL A 100 20.25 -18.68 -2.54
C VAL A 100 20.25 -20.20 -2.53
N SER A 101 21.39 -20.81 -2.18
CA SER A 101 21.39 -22.20 -1.80
C SER A 101 20.64 -22.26 -0.47
N TYR A 102 19.42 -22.78 -0.50
CA TYR A 102 18.68 -23.16 0.71
C TYR A 102 19.33 -24.40 1.31
N THR A 103 20.58 -24.27 1.75
CA THR A 103 21.23 -25.26 2.60
C THR A 103 20.75 -24.99 4.01
N HIS A 104 19.92 -25.90 4.53
CA HIS A 104 19.49 -26.02 5.92
C HIS A 104 20.42 -25.29 6.90
N LEU A 105 19.99 -24.14 7.40
CA LEU A 105 20.60 -23.48 8.55
C LEU A 105 20.29 -24.32 9.78
N THR A 106 21.24 -25.17 10.16
CA THR A 106 21.39 -25.58 11.55
C THR A 106 21.74 -24.32 12.35
N LEU A 107 20.83 -23.93 13.26
CA LEU A 107 20.98 -22.80 14.17
C LEU A 107 22.32 -22.91 14.94
N PRO A 108 23.16 -21.86 14.98
CA PRO A 108 24.12 -21.77 16.06
C PRO A 108 23.37 -21.38 17.32
N THR A 109 23.32 -22.30 18.28
CA THR A 109 22.95 -22.05 19.67
C THR A 109 23.71 -20.83 20.18
N ILE A 110 23.00 -19.73 20.42
CA ILE A 110 23.54 -18.57 21.12
C ILE A 110 23.67 -18.98 22.59
N LEU A 111 24.90 -19.24 23.04
CA LEU A 111 25.22 -19.38 24.45
C LEU A 111 25.25 -17.97 25.06
N LEU A 112 24.28 -17.67 25.91
CA LEU A 112 24.34 -16.51 26.81
C LEU A 112 25.33 -16.83 27.93
N VAL A 113 26.36 -16.01 28.06
CA VAL A 113 27.17 -15.86 29.28
C VAL A 113 26.83 -14.51 29.88
#